data_AF-A0A2E3NI58-F1
#
_entry.id   AF-A0A2E3NI58-F1
#
_cell.length_a   1.000
_cell.length_b   1.000
_cell.length_c   1.000
_cell.angle_alpha   90.00
_cell.angle_beta   90.00
_cell.angle_gamma   90.00
#
_symmetry.space_group_name_H-M   'P 1'
#
loop_
_entity.id
_entity.type
_entity.pdbx_description
1 polymer ?
#
loop_
_entity_poly.entity_id
_entity_poly.type
_entity_poly.pdbx_seq_one_letter_code
_entity_poly.pdbx_strand_id
1 'polypeptide(L)'
;MLYRFVIRDLILVALAGAAWVLLAARSAGDGFVADLSGWVVGVLLFVSAYLAHEWSHYLGAILSGGKADIGDNLASGFLFSFAPEGNTLGTFVAMSLAGFAATGAAVAFFYLGLPDEYLATRVARGGVLFLTMLGVMLELPLLLYGLATRSVPKQAAVQPPEPAPL
;
A
#
# COMPACT_ATOMS: atom_id res chain seq x y z
N MET A 1 -2.64 19.67 0.69
CA MET A 1 -2.22 18.44 -0.02
C MET A 1 -2.95 17.21 0.47
N LEU A 2 -2.99 16.92 1.78
CA LEU A 2 -3.72 15.77 2.37
C LEU A 2 -5.10 15.48 1.75
N TYR A 3 -5.99 16.47 1.70
CA TYR A 3 -7.34 16.29 1.16
C TYR A 3 -7.36 15.81 -0.32
N ARG A 4 -6.37 16.19 -1.13
CA ARG A 4 -6.26 15.78 -2.54
C ARG A 4 -5.91 14.30 -2.66
N PHE A 5 -4.97 13.83 -1.83
CA PHE A 5 -4.62 12.41 -1.74
C PHE A 5 -5.79 11.58 -1.24
N VAL A 6 -6.49 12.03 -0.18
CA VAL A 6 -7.69 11.36 0.32
C VAL A 6 -8.74 11.21 -0.80
N ILE A 7 -9.05 12.28 -1.52
CA ILE A 7 -10.03 12.23 -2.62
C ILE A 7 -9.57 11.28 -3.73
N ARG A 8 -8.32 11.39 -4.18
CA ARG A 8 -7.74 10.51 -5.23
C ARG A 8 -7.89 9.05 -4.84
N ASP A 9 -7.49 8.70 -3.61
CA ASP A 9 -7.42 7.32 -3.16
C ASP A 9 -8.81 6.75 -2.89
N LEU A 10 -9.74 7.56 -2.37
CA LEU A 10 -11.15 7.19 -2.27
C LEU A 10 -11.77 6.94 -3.64
N ILE A 11 -11.43 7.74 -4.65
CA ILE A 11 -11.89 7.50 -6.03
C ILE A 11 -11.32 6.17 -6.54
N LEU A 12 -10.04 5.89 -6.34
CA LEU A 12 -9.42 4.63 -6.79
C LEU A 12 -10.05 3.40 -6.12
N VAL A 13 -10.30 3.47 -4.81
CA VAL A 13 -10.98 2.39 -4.07
C VAL A 13 -12.44 2.25 -4.53
N ALA A 14 -13.15 3.35 -4.76
CA ALA A 14 -14.51 3.31 -5.28
C ALA A 14 -14.56 2.71 -6.69
N LEU A 15 -13.59 3.03 -7.55
CA LEU A 15 -13.43 2.44 -8.87
C LEU A 15 -13.14 0.95 -8.80
N ALA A 16 -12.28 0.51 -7.87
CA ALA A 16 -12.01 -0.91 -7.64
C ALA A 16 -13.28 -1.66 -7.22
N GLY A 17 -14.07 -1.09 -6.29
CA GLY A 17 -15.36 -1.64 -5.86
C GLY A 17 -16.39 -1.71 -6.99
N ALA A 18 -16.52 -0.64 -7.78
CA ALA A 18 -17.42 -0.61 -8.93
C ALA A 18 -16.99 -1.64 -10.00
N ALA A 19 -15.70 -1.70 -10.32
CA ALA A 19 -15.15 -2.67 -11.27
C ALA A 19 -15.36 -4.10 -10.79
N TRP A 20 -15.20 -4.37 -9.49
CA TRP A 20 -15.49 -5.68 -8.91
C TRP A 20 -16.96 -6.09 -9.14
N VAL A 21 -17.91 -5.23 -8.75
CA VAL A 21 -19.35 -5.51 -8.89
C VAL A 21 -19.75 -5.72 -10.34
N LEU A 22 -19.20 -4.92 -11.26
CA LEU A 22 -19.63 -4.92 -12.66
C LEU A 22 -18.91 -5.95 -13.54
N LEU A 23 -17.65 -6.26 -13.24
CA LEU A 23 -16.75 -6.97 -14.16
C LEU A 23 -16.13 -8.24 -13.58
N ALA A 24 -16.06 -8.44 -12.25
CA ALA A 24 -15.33 -9.58 -11.67
C ALA A 24 -15.87 -10.93 -12.15
N ALA A 25 -17.20 -11.10 -12.17
CA ALA A 25 -17.84 -12.34 -12.62
C ALA A 25 -17.56 -12.66 -14.11
N ARG A 26 -17.30 -11.64 -14.94
CA ARG A 26 -16.90 -11.85 -16.36
C ARG A 26 -15.54 -12.53 -16.47
N SER A 27 -14.69 -12.38 -15.46
CA SER A 27 -13.36 -12.98 -15.42
C SER A 27 -13.33 -14.47 -15.01
N ALA A 28 -14.51 -15.08 -14.85
CA ALA A 28 -14.66 -16.54 -14.67
C ALA A 28 -14.66 -17.31 -16.01
N GLY A 29 -14.94 -16.63 -17.12
CA GLY A 29 -15.00 -17.25 -18.45
C GLY A 29 -13.65 -17.27 -19.17
N ASP A 30 -13.69 -17.69 -20.44
CA ASP A 30 -12.51 -17.74 -21.31
C ASP A 30 -12.50 -16.61 -22.35
N GLY A 31 -11.29 -16.27 -22.81
CA GLY A 31 -11.05 -15.35 -23.91
C GLY A 31 -10.77 -13.92 -23.48
N PHE A 32 -10.43 -13.09 -24.47
CA PHE A 32 -9.82 -11.76 -24.25
C PHE A 32 -10.60 -10.85 -23.29
N VAL A 33 -11.93 -10.81 -23.37
CA VAL A 33 -12.76 -9.94 -22.51
C VAL A 33 -12.74 -10.43 -21.07
N ALA A 34 -12.76 -11.75 -20.84
CA ALA A 34 -12.66 -12.32 -19.51
C ALA A 34 -11.28 -12.05 -18.90
N ASP A 35 -10.22 -12.24 -19.70
CA ASP A 35 -8.84 -11.97 -19.30
C ASP A 35 -8.61 -10.50 -18.96
N LEU A 36 -9.04 -9.59 -19.84
CA LEU A 36 -8.92 -8.15 -19.64
C LEU A 36 -9.67 -7.70 -18.38
N SER A 37 -10.89 -8.21 -18.18
CA SER A 37 -11.68 -7.92 -16.97
C SER A 37 -10.97 -8.42 -15.72
N GLY A 38 -10.40 -9.62 -15.77
CA GLY A 38 -9.63 -10.20 -14.67
C GLY A 38 -8.42 -9.34 -14.30
N TRP A 39 -7.60 -8.96 -15.28
CA TRP A 39 -6.44 -8.10 -15.06
C TRP A 39 -6.82 -6.73 -14.51
N VAL A 40 -7.78 -6.04 -15.14
CA VAL A 40 -8.18 -4.69 -14.73
C VAL A 40 -8.71 -4.69 -13.29
N VAL A 41 -9.64 -5.60 -12.98
CA VAL A 41 -10.23 -5.67 -11.63
C VAL A 41 -9.20 -6.10 -10.60
N GLY A 42 -8.39 -7.12 -10.91
CA GLY A 42 -7.38 -7.64 -9.99
C GLY A 42 -6.30 -6.60 -9.66
N VAL A 43 -5.84 -5.84 -10.65
CA VAL A 43 -4.88 -4.75 -10.46
C VAL A 43 -5.49 -3.63 -9.63
N LEU A 44 -6.74 -3.23 -9.87
CA LEU A 44 -7.41 -2.19 -9.08
C LEU A 44 -7.57 -2.60 -7.60
N LEU A 45 -7.88 -3.87 -7.33
CA LEU A 45 -7.90 -4.40 -5.97
C LEU A 45 -6.51 -4.36 -5.33
N PHE A 46 -5.48 -4.81 -6.06
CA PHE A 46 -4.09 -4.73 -5.59
C PHE A 46 -3.68 -3.28 -5.26
N VAL A 47 -3.98 -2.31 -6.15
CA VAL A 47 -3.71 -0.89 -5.89
C VAL A 47 -4.44 -0.42 -4.63
N SER A 48 -5.67 -0.85 -4.40
CA SER A 48 -6.40 -0.52 -3.17
C SER A 48 -5.72 -1.06 -1.91
N ALA A 49 -5.20 -2.30 -1.96
CA ALA A 49 -4.42 -2.88 -0.87
C ALA A 49 -3.10 -2.13 -0.64
N TYR A 50 -2.41 -1.74 -1.71
CA TYR A 50 -1.20 -0.92 -1.64
C TYR A 50 -1.47 0.44 -0.99
N LEU A 51 -2.54 1.13 -1.40
CA LEU A 51 -2.93 2.40 -0.80
C LEU A 51 -3.28 2.25 0.69
N ALA A 52 -3.98 1.18 1.06
CA ALA A 52 -4.28 0.89 2.47
C ALA A 52 -3.00 0.68 3.29
N HIS A 53 -1.98 0.05 2.73
CA HIS A 53 -0.66 -0.11 3.34
C HIS A 53 0.03 1.25 3.57
N GLU A 54 0.13 2.08 2.54
CA GLU A 54 0.74 3.42 2.63
C GLU A 54 0.01 4.33 3.63
N TRP A 55 -1.33 4.36 3.60
CA TRP A 55 -2.14 5.11 4.55
C TRP A 55 -1.96 4.61 5.98
N SER A 56 -1.78 3.30 6.17
CA SER A 56 -1.56 2.73 7.50
C SER A 56 -0.21 3.10 8.07
N HIS A 57 0.84 3.16 7.25
CA HIS A 57 2.11 3.75 7.69
C HIS A 57 1.95 5.20 8.13
N TYR A 58 1.32 6.04 7.30
CA TYR A 58 1.08 7.44 7.63
C TYR A 58 0.31 7.59 8.96
N LEU A 59 -0.79 6.85 9.11
CA LEU A 59 -1.60 6.87 10.32
C LEU A 59 -0.83 6.33 11.53
N GLY A 60 -0.06 5.25 11.37
CA GLY A 60 0.80 4.70 12.43
C GLY A 60 1.83 5.72 12.93
N ALA A 61 2.43 6.48 12.02
CA ALA A 61 3.34 7.57 12.38
C ALA A 61 2.62 8.70 13.13
N ILE A 62 1.52 9.23 12.59
CA ILE A 62 0.82 10.37 13.18
C ILE A 62 0.14 10.02 14.52
N LEU A 63 -0.54 8.87 14.60
CA LEU A 63 -1.25 8.44 15.81
C LEU A 63 -0.31 8.08 16.97
N SER A 64 0.96 7.76 16.67
CA SER A 64 1.99 7.57 17.69
C SER A 64 2.71 8.88 18.09
N GLY A 65 2.30 10.03 17.55
CA GLY A 65 2.89 11.34 17.82
C GLY A 65 4.14 11.66 16.99
N GLY A 66 4.39 10.89 15.93
CA GLY A 66 5.48 11.12 14.99
C GLY A 66 5.19 12.25 13.99
N LYS A 67 6.19 12.56 13.17
CA LYS A 67 6.09 13.52 12.07
C LYS A 67 6.16 12.79 10.73
N ALA A 68 5.15 13.02 9.91
CA ALA A 68 5.06 12.50 8.55
C ALA A 68 4.41 13.55 7.67
N ASP A 69 5.09 14.00 6.62
CA ASP A 69 4.58 15.02 5.72
C ASP A 69 3.98 14.37 4.49
N ILE A 70 2.77 14.77 4.10
CA ILE A 70 2.16 14.28 2.86
C ILE A 70 2.91 14.88 1.68
N GLY A 71 3.19 14.06 0.67
CA GLY A 71 3.84 14.51 -0.56
C GLY A 71 3.08 15.64 -1.26
N ASP A 72 3.78 16.36 -2.12
CA ASP A 72 3.21 17.41 -2.97
C ASP A 72 2.87 16.91 -4.39
N ASN A 73 3.39 15.75 -4.78
CA ASN A 73 3.18 15.12 -6.08
C ASN A 73 2.19 13.95 -6.02
N LEU A 74 1.01 14.12 -6.61
CA LEU A 74 -0.04 13.08 -6.70
C LEU A 74 0.33 11.89 -7.60
N ALA A 75 1.39 11.99 -8.40
CA ALA A 75 1.92 10.87 -9.20
C ALA A 75 3.02 10.09 -8.48
N SER A 76 3.43 10.52 -7.28
CA SER A 76 4.37 9.76 -6.45
C SER A 76 3.77 8.41 -6.05
N GLY A 77 4.59 7.36 -6.09
CA GLY A 77 4.25 6.07 -5.51
C GLY A 77 4.06 6.17 -4.00
N PHE A 78 4.95 6.90 -3.32
CA PHE A 78 4.87 7.11 -1.87
C PHE A 78 3.87 8.22 -1.51
N LEU A 79 3.04 7.94 -0.51
CA LEU A 79 2.00 8.86 -0.02
C LEU A 79 2.59 9.98 0.87
N PHE A 80 3.62 9.66 1.64
CA PHE A 80 4.19 10.55 2.65
C PHE A 80 5.71 10.42 2.73
N SER A 81 6.34 11.43 3.31
CA SER A 81 7.74 11.41 3.71
C SER A 81 7.87 11.19 5.20
N PHE A 82 8.84 10.36 5.59
CA PHE A 82 9.20 10.14 6.97
C PHE A 82 10.63 10.62 7.18
N ALA A 83 10.80 11.68 7.97
CA ALA A 83 12.13 12.15 8.35
C ALA A 83 12.59 11.40 9.60
N PRO A 84 13.74 10.69 9.58
CA PRO A 84 14.35 10.16 10.80
C PRO A 84 14.61 11.27 11.82
N GLU A 85 14.98 12.46 11.34
CA GLU A 85 15.15 13.66 12.14
C GLU A 85 13.81 14.13 12.72
N GLY A 86 13.69 14.10 14.05
CA GLY A 86 12.48 14.54 14.74
C GLY A 86 11.45 13.44 14.99
N ASN A 87 11.75 12.20 14.60
CA ASN A 87 11.01 11.01 15.00
C ASN A 87 11.79 10.18 16.03
N THR A 88 11.08 9.32 16.77
CA THR A 88 11.67 8.42 17.75
C THR A 88 11.63 6.98 17.22
N LEU A 89 12.40 6.08 17.84
CA LEU A 89 12.29 4.66 17.54
C LEU A 89 10.86 4.15 17.72
N GLY A 90 10.14 4.61 18.74
CA GLY A 90 8.76 4.21 19.00
C GLY A 90 7.82 4.59 17.86
N THR A 91 7.95 5.82 17.32
CA THR A 91 7.11 6.28 16.20
C THR A 91 7.47 5.56 14.90
N PHE A 92 8.76 5.28 14.66
CA PHE A 92 9.21 4.44 13.54
C PHE A 92 8.65 3.01 13.63
N VAL A 93 8.73 2.36 14.78
CA VAL A 93 8.18 1.00 14.98
C VAL A 93 6.66 0.99 14.77
N ALA A 94 5.94 1.97 15.35
CA ALA A 94 4.49 2.07 15.17
C ALA A 94 4.11 2.26 13.70
N MET A 95 4.81 3.14 12.98
CA MET A 95 4.65 3.33 11.54
C MET A 95 4.88 2.01 10.79
N SER A 96 6.02 1.34 10.98
CA SER A 96 6.34 0.09 10.27
C SER A 96 5.31 -1.02 10.55
N LEU A 97 4.96 -1.23 11.82
CA LEU A 97 3.99 -2.27 12.20
C LEU A 97 2.59 -2.00 11.63
N ALA A 98 2.19 -0.75 11.50
CA ALA A 98 0.89 -0.41 10.91
C ALA A 98 0.81 -0.82 9.42
N GLY A 99 1.87 -0.59 8.64
CA GLY A 99 1.94 -1.06 7.25
C GLY A 99 1.91 -2.59 7.14
N PHE A 100 2.66 -3.30 7.99
CA PHE A 100 2.60 -4.76 8.05
C PHE A 100 1.22 -5.28 8.44
N ALA A 101 0.55 -4.65 9.41
CA ALA A 101 -0.79 -5.04 9.84
C ALA A 101 -1.81 -4.88 8.70
N ALA A 102 -1.74 -3.77 7.95
CA ALA A 102 -2.62 -3.54 6.80
C ALA A 102 -2.38 -4.53 5.67
N THR A 103 -1.12 -4.83 5.34
CA THR A 103 -0.78 -5.86 4.35
C THR A 103 -1.27 -7.23 4.79
N GLY A 104 -1.08 -7.60 6.06
CA GLY A 104 -1.59 -8.86 6.62
C GLY A 104 -3.12 -8.95 6.55
N ALA A 105 -3.82 -7.86 6.87
CA ALA A 105 -5.27 -7.77 6.74
C ALA A 105 -5.72 -7.90 5.28
N ALA A 106 -5.00 -7.30 4.33
CA ALA A 106 -5.29 -7.41 2.90
C ALA A 106 -5.08 -8.84 2.39
N VAL A 107 -4.01 -9.53 2.81
CA VAL A 107 -3.79 -10.96 2.50
C VAL A 107 -4.96 -11.78 3.04
N ALA A 108 -5.33 -11.61 4.32
CA ALA A 108 -6.45 -12.33 4.91
C ALA A 108 -7.75 -12.06 4.14
N PHE A 109 -8.06 -10.80 3.82
CA PHE A 109 -9.25 -10.46 3.06
C PHE A 109 -9.25 -11.07 1.65
N PHE A 110 -8.13 -11.05 0.91
CA PHE A 110 -8.08 -11.60 -0.45
C PHE A 110 -8.15 -13.12 -0.50
N TYR A 111 -7.60 -13.81 0.51
CA TYR A 111 -7.63 -15.27 0.55
C TYR A 111 -8.88 -15.85 1.21
N LEU A 112 -9.50 -15.12 2.15
CA LEU A 112 -10.68 -15.60 2.87
C LEU A 112 -12.00 -15.02 2.33
N GLY A 113 -11.95 -13.86 1.67
CA GLY A 113 -13.14 -13.11 1.25
C GLY A 113 -13.43 -13.12 -0.25
N LEU A 114 -12.43 -13.34 -1.11
CA LEU A 114 -12.63 -13.32 -2.56
C LEU A 114 -12.85 -14.73 -3.15
N PRO A 115 -13.78 -14.89 -4.11
CA PRO A 115 -14.08 -16.16 -4.77
C PRO A 115 -12.93 -16.65 -5.66
N ASP A 116 -12.65 -17.96 -5.62
CA ASP A 116 -11.49 -18.59 -6.28
C ASP A 116 -11.62 -18.68 -7.81
N GLU A 117 -12.85 -18.70 -8.32
CA GLU A 117 -13.16 -18.93 -9.72
C GLU A 117 -12.76 -17.74 -10.63
N TYR A 118 -12.59 -16.53 -10.08
CA TYR A 118 -12.30 -15.33 -10.86
C TYR A 118 -10.82 -15.15 -11.13
N LEU A 119 -10.45 -14.89 -12.38
CA LEU A 119 -9.09 -14.43 -12.70
C LEU A 119 -8.73 -13.16 -11.93
N ALA A 120 -9.69 -12.25 -11.73
CA ALA A 120 -9.50 -11.04 -10.92
C ALA A 120 -8.98 -11.35 -9.51
N THR A 121 -9.53 -12.36 -8.85
CA THR A 121 -9.09 -12.80 -7.53
C THR A 121 -7.64 -13.30 -7.56
N ARG A 122 -7.28 -14.12 -8.55
CA ARG A 122 -5.92 -14.65 -8.70
C ARG A 122 -4.90 -13.55 -8.92
N VAL A 123 -5.21 -12.57 -9.77
CA VAL A 123 -4.37 -11.40 -10.02
C VAL A 123 -4.21 -10.56 -8.74
N ALA A 124 -5.30 -10.27 -8.04
CA ALA A 124 -5.26 -9.51 -6.77
C ALA A 124 -4.42 -10.23 -5.70
N ARG A 125 -4.58 -11.55 -5.56
CA ARG A 125 -3.79 -12.39 -4.65
C ARG A 125 -2.31 -12.41 -5.01
N GLY A 126 -1.97 -12.50 -6.30
CA GLY A 126 -0.59 -12.37 -6.76
C GLY A 126 0.01 -11.01 -6.38
N GLY A 127 -0.75 -9.93 -6.59
CA GLY A 127 -0.36 -8.57 -6.22
C GLY A 127 -0.11 -8.40 -4.72
N VAL A 128 -1.02 -8.87 -3.86
CA VAL A 128 -0.85 -8.72 -2.40
C VAL A 128 0.29 -9.58 -1.85
N LEU A 129 0.54 -10.75 -2.44
CA LEU A 129 1.73 -11.55 -2.10
C LEU A 129 3.02 -10.86 -2.55
N PHE A 130 3.01 -10.21 -3.72
CA PHE A 130 4.14 -9.39 -4.16
C PHE A 130 4.38 -8.20 -3.22
N LEU A 131 3.32 -7.51 -2.78
CA LEU A 131 3.42 -6.46 -1.74
C LEU A 131 4.00 -7.01 -0.44
N THR A 132 3.54 -8.18 0.00
CA THR A 132 4.06 -8.85 1.19
C THR A 132 5.56 -9.16 1.05
N MET A 133 5.97 -9.67 -0.12
CA MET A 133 7.38 -9.92 -0.42
C MET A 133 8.20 -8.63 -0.36
N LEU A 134 7.72 -7.53 -0.94
CA LEU A 134 8.39 -6.23 -0.85
C LEU A 134 8.54 -5.77 0.60
N GLY A 135 7.49 -5.84 1.41
CA GLY A 135 7.56 -5.48 2.83
C GLY A 135 8.57 -6.36 3.60
N VAL A 136 8.59 -7.67 3.34
CA VAL A 136 9.56 -8.59 3.98
C VAL A 136 10.99 -8.32 3.53
N MET A 137 11.22 -7.98 2.27
CA MET A 137 12.57 -7.81 1.72
C MET A 137 13.14 -6.41 1.93
N LEU A 138 12.28 -5.38 1.98
CA LEU A 138 12.70 -3.98 2.01
C LEU A 138 12.48 -3.35 3.39
N GLU A 139 11.31 -3.55 3.99
CA GLU A 139 10.94 -2.84 5.22
C GLU A 139 11.33 -3.62 6.49
N LEU A 140 11.16 -4.93 6.49
CA LEU A 140 11.46 -5.75 7.67
C LEU A 140 12.94 -5.66 8.07
N PRO A 141 13.92 -5.68 7.14
CA PRO A 141 15.32 -5.48 7.52
C PRO A 141 15.57 -4.12 8.17
N LEU A 142 14.90 -3.05 7.70
CA LEU A 142 15.02 -1.73 8.30
C LEU A 142 14.42 -1.69 9.71
N LEU A 143 13.25 -2.30 9.90
CA LEU A 143 12.62 -2.43 11.22
C LEU A 143 13.54 -3.19 12.19
N LEU A 144 14.05 -4.36 11.78
CA LEU A 144 14.95 -5.18 12.59
C LEU A 144 16.25 -4.44 12.90
N TYR A 145 16.83 -3.75 11.92
CA TYR A 145 18.02 -2.93 12.10
C TYR A 145 17.78 -1.82 13.14
N GLY A 146 16.69 -1.07 13.01
CA GLY A 146 16.36 0.00 13.95
C GLY A 146 16.12 -0.50 15.38
N LEU A 147 15.48 -1.66 15.52
CA LEU A 147 15.32 -2.33 16.82
C LEU A 147 16.67 -2.78 17.41
N ALA A 148 17.56 -3.33 16.59
CA ALA A 148 18.88 -3.80 17.01
C ALA A 148 19.79 -2.64 17.43
N THR A 149 19.79 -1.54 16.67
CA THR A 149 20.61 -0.35 16.97
C THR A 149 19.96 0.61 17.96
N ARG A 150 18.70 0.36 18.33
CA ARG A 150 17.86 1.24 19.17
C ARG A 150 17.82 2.68 18.65
N SER A 151 17.81 2.84 17.33
CA SER A 151 17.80 4.13 16.65
C SER A 151 16.95 4.06 15.40
N VAL A 152 16.43 5.20 14.94
CA VAL A 152 15.70 5.27 13.68
C VAL A 152 16.72 5.11 12.53
N PRO A 153 16.55 4.13 11.63
CA PRO A 153 17.45 3.96 10.50
C PRO A 153 17.41 5.20 9.59
N LYS A 154 18.56 5.73 9.19
CA LYS A 154 18.62 6.85 8.23
C LYS A 154 18.04 6.45 6.86
N GLN A 155 18.18 5.19 6.50
CA GLN A 155 17.65 4.58 5.28
C GLN A 155 16.12 4.42 5.31
N ALA A 156 15.48 4.60 6.47
CA ALA A 156 14.03 4.70 6.57
C ALA A 156 13.50 6.08 6.14
N ALA A 157 14.39 7.01 5.78
CA ALA A 157 13.99 8.26 5.17
C ALA A 157 13.28 7.99 3.84
N VAL A 158 11.96 8.19 3.84
CA VAL A 158 11.16 8.24 2.61
C VAL A 158 11.16 9.69 2.18
N GLN A 159 11.84 10.03 1.08
CA GLN A 159 11.80 11.37 0.49
C GLN A 159 11.12 11.29 -0.89
N PRO A 160 10.23 12.23 -1.23
CA PRO A 160 9.82 12.39 -2.61
C PRO A 160 11.06 12.72 -3.45
N PRO A 161 11.16 12.25 -4.71
CA PRO A 161 12.28 12.62 -5.57
C PRO A 161 12.37 14.14 -5.68
N GLU A 162 13.58 14.68 -5.54
CA GLU A 162 13.86 16.11 -5.71
C GLU A 162 13.46 16.51 -7.13
N PRO A 163 12.73 17.63 -7.32
CA PRO A 163 12.40 18.08 -8.67
C PRO A 163 13.69 18.31 -9.46
N ALA A 164 13.76 17.75 -10.66
CA ALA A 164 14.89 17.96 -11.55
C ALA A 164 15.11 19.47 -11.76
N PRO A 165 16.35 19.97 -11.70
CA PRO A 165 16.62 21.37 -12.03
C PRO A 165 16.17 21.63 -13.48
N LEU A 166 15.42 22.73 -13.66
CA LEU A 166 14.96 23.21 -14.96
C LEU A 166 16.14 23.58 -15.87
#